data_AF-A0AA47MUY0-F1
#
_entry.id   AF-A0AA47MUY0-F1
#
_cell.length_a   1.000
_cell.length_b   1.000
_cell.length_c   1.000
_cell.angle_alpha   90.00
_cell.angle_beta   90.00
_cell.angle_gamma   90.00
#
_symmetry.space_group_name_H-M   'P 1'
#
loop_
_entity.id
_entity.type
_entity.pdbx_description
1 polymer ?
#
loop_
_entity_poly.entity_id
_entity_poly.type
_entity_poly.pdbx_seq_one_letter_code
_entity_poly.pdbx_strand_id
1 'polypeptide(L)'
;MKLKPSKCRSISIVKGQVTDQRFHVGGIPVPTVSEMPVKSLGRWYDAKLKDTEQFEQLNNDISKYMERISKTLLPGKLKVWCFQFGILPRLLWPLTVYEIPITKVEKLERR
;
A
#
# COMPACT_ATOMS: atom_id res chain seq x y z
N MET A 1 -21.34 10.62 -20.72
CA MET A 1 -21.13 9.82 -19.49
C MET A 1 -21.39 10.72 -18.29
N LYS A 2 -22.27 10.35 -17.33
CA LYS A 2 -22.53 11.17 -16.12
C LYS A 2 -21.66 10.70 -14.96
N LEU A 3 -20.97 11.62 -14.28
CA LEU A 3 -20.19 11.33 -13.08
C LEU A 3 -21.14 10.94 -11.94
N LYS A 4 -20.82 9.84 -11.25
CA LYS A 4 -21.57 9.38 -10.07
C LYS A 4 -20.81 9.82 -8.82
N PRO A 5 -21.35 10.73 -7.99
CA PRO A 5 -20.68 11.23 -6.78
C PRO A 5 -20.20 10.10 -5.85
N SER A 6 -20.98 9.02 -5.75
CA SER A 6 -20.65 7.84 -4.93
C SER A 6 -19.39 7.09 -5.37
N LYS A 7 -18.97 7.21 -6.63
CA LYS A 7 -17.74 6.62 -7.18
C LYS A 7 -16.56 7.59 -7.18
N CYS A 8 -16.81 8.85 -6.86
CA CYS A 8 -15.77 9.87 -6.77
C CYS A 8 -15.25 9.95 -5.33
N ARG A 9 -14.01 10.39 -5.18
CA ARG A 9 -13.44 10.80 -3.90
C ARG A 9 -12.79 12.14 -4.05
N SER A 10 -12.85 12.94 -3.00
CA SER A 10 -12.24 14.26 -3.00
C SER A 10 -11.24 14.44 -1.87
N ILE A 11 -10.22 15.24 -2.13
CA ILE A 11 -9.25 15.69 -1.16
C ILE A 11 -8.85 17.12 -1.54
N SER A 12 -8.75 17.99 -0.55
CA SER A 12 -8.36 19.38 -0.71
C SER A 12 -7.09 19.63 0.07
N ILE A 13 -6.07 20.17 -0.58
CA ILE A 13 -4.77 20.43 0.04
C ILE A 13 -4.46 21.92 -0.13
N VAL A 14 -4.34 22.64 0.97
CA VAL A 14 -3.99 24.06 1.00
C VAL A 14 -2.71 24.22 1.81
N LYS A 15 -1.66 24.78 1.20
CA LYS A 15 -0.35 24.97 1.84
C LYS A 15 0.23 23.68 2.45
N GLY A 16 0.02 22.55 1.79
CA GLY A 16 0.52 21.23 2.23
C GLY A 16 -0.27 20.58 3.36
N GLN A 17 -1.39 21.16 3.78
CA GLN A 17 -2.28 20.59 4.80
C GLN A 17 -3.60 20.15 4.17
N VAL A 18 -4.11 19.00 4.61
CA VAL A 18 -5.43 18.51 4.20
C VAL A 18 -6.49 19.38 4.86
N THR A 19 -7.36 19.97 4.04
CA THR A 19 -8.46 20.83 4.47
C THR A 19 -9.80 20.18 4.18
N ASP A 20 -10.79 20.41 5.05
CA ASP A 20 -12.16 19.92 4.85
C ASP A 20 -12.96 20.86 3.93
N GLN A 21 -12.61 20.86 2.64
CA GLN A 21 -13.37 21.55 1.61
C GLN A 21 -14.13 20.51 0.78
N ARG A 22 -15.45 20.70 0.67
CA ARG A 22 -16.38 19.76 0.03
C ARG A 22 -16.67 20.13 -1.42
N PHE A 23 -16.46 19.17 -2.32
CA PHE A 23 -16.83 19.29 -3.72
C PHE A 23 -18.20 18.69 -3.97
N HIS A 24 -18.95 19.30 -4.88
CA HIS A 24 -20.30 18.87 -5.24
C HIS A 24 -20.35 18.52 -6.72
N VAL A 25 -21.02 17.42 -7.04
CA VAL A 25 -21.29 17.00 -8.42
C VAL A 25 -22.80 16.88 -8.58
N GLY A 26 -23.40 17.79 -9.35
CA GLY A 26 -24.87 17.85 -9.50
C GLY A 26 -25.61 18.17 -8.19
N GLY A 27 -25.02 19.02 -7.34
CA GLY A 27 -25.59 19.40 -6.03
C GLY A 27 -25.38 18.37 -4.91
N ILE A 28 -24.85 17.19 -5.21
CA ILE A 28 -24.59 16.13 -4.22
C ILE A 28 -23.12 16.21 -3.78
N PRO A 29 -22.82 16.21 -2.47
CA PRO A 29 -21.45 16.24 -1.98
C PRO A 29 -20.72 14.94 -2.32
N VAL A 30 -19.46 15.07 -2.76
CA VAL A 30 -18.56 13.94 -3.01
C VAL A 30 -17.91 13.53 -1.69
N PRO A 31 -17.92 12.23 -1.32
CA PRO A 31 -17.27 11.77 -0.11
C PRO A 31 -15.77 12.05 -0.16
N THR A 32 -15.20 12.44 0.98
CA THR A 32 -13.76 12.71 1.06
C THR A 32 -12.96 11.42 1.17
N VAL A 33 -11.69 11.46 0.80
CA VAL A 33 -10.75 10.34 0.99
C VAL A 33 -10.57 10.03 2.49
N SER A 34 -10.74 11.02 3.37
CA SER A 34 -10.70 10.85 4.83
C SER A 34 -11.86 10.00 5.36
N GLU A 35 -13.07 10.19 4.84
CA GLU A 35 -14.25 9.41 5.23
C GLU A 35 -14.29 8.05 4.55
N MET A 36 -13.92 8.01 3.28
CA MET A 36 -13.93 6.81 2.47
C MET A 36 -12.63 6.69 1.68
N PRO A 37 -11.60 6.07 2.29
CA PRO A 37 -10.37 5.72 1.61
C PRO A 37 -10.65 4.93 0.33
N VAL A 38 -9.81 5.11 -0.68
CA VAL A 38 -10.01 4.49 -1.99
C VAL A 38 -8.76 3.73 -2.41
N LYS A 39 -9.01 2.58 -3.03
CA LYS A 39 -7.96 1.80 -3.68
C LYS A 39 -7.98 2.08 -5.18
N SER A 40 -6.84 2.50 -5.73
CA SER A 40 -6.65 2.69 -7.17
C SER A 40 -5.34 2.05 -7.60
N LEU A 41 -5.40 1.20 -8.64
CA LEU A 41 -4.23 0.47 -9.18
C LEU A 41 -3.42 -0.28 -8.12
N GLY A 42 -4.09 -0.86 -7.12
CA GLY A 42 -3.41 -1.57 -6.04
C GLY A 42 -2.97 -0.70 -4.86
N ARG A 43 -2.91 0.63 -5.03
CA ARG A 43 -2.52 1.60 -4.00
C ARG A 43 -3.72 2.07 -3.19
N TRP A 44 -3.57 2.13 -1.88
CA TRP A 44 -4.54 2.80 -1.01
C TRP A 44 -4.22 4.29 -0.89
N TYR A 45 -5.25 5.11 -1.03
CA TYR A 45 -5.21 6.54 -0.78
C TYR A 45 -6.09 6.84 0.43
N ASP A 46 -5.49 7.43 1.45
CA ASP A 46 -6.12 7.88 2.69
C ASP A 46 -5.79 9.37 2.94
N ALA A 47 -6.31 9.93 4.04
CA ALA A 47 -6.06 11.33 4.39
C ALA A 47 -4.60 11.63 4.75
N LYS A 48 -3.82 10.61 5.13
CA LYS A 48 -2.43 10.79 5.56
C LYS A 48 -1.52 11.00 4.37
N LEU A 49 -1.88 10.46 3.20
CA LEU A 49 -1.09 10.51 1.97
C LEU A 49 0.37 10.08 2.19
N LYS A 50 0.56 9.11 3.10
CA LYS A 50 1.89 8.60 3.48
C LYS A 50 1.92 7.10 3.31
N ASP A 51 3.01 6.62 2.72
CA ASP A 51 3.22 5.18 2.51
C ASP A 51 3.94 4.49 3.68
N THR A 52 4.18 5.23 4.78
CA THR A 52 4.94 4.70 5.93
C THR A 52 4.27 3.47 6.53
N GLU A 53 2.95 3.49 6.68
CA GLU A 53 2.19 2.36 7.24
C GLU A 53 2.25 1.14 6.32
N GLN A 54 2.27 1.35 5.00
CA GLN A 54 2.29 0.25 4.04
C GLN A 54 3.66 -0.39 3.96
N PHE A 55 4.71 0.38 4.18
CA PHE A 55 6.04 -0.17 4.40
C PHE A 55 6.12 -1.02 5.68
N GLU A 56 5.57 -0.56 6.80
CA GLU A 56 5.60 -1.35 8.04
C GLU A 56 4.79 -2.65 7.89
N GLN A 57 3.66 -2.62 7.20
CA GLN A 57 2.90 -3.81 6.83
C GLN A 57 3.73 -4.75 5.95
N LEU A 58 4.39 -4.23 4.91
CA LEU A 58 5.26 -5.03 4.05
C LEU A 58 6.39 -5.71 4.83
N ASN A 59 7.04 -4.98 5.75
CA ASN A 59 8.11 -5.51 6.59
C ASN A 59 7.62 -6.63 7.53
N ASN A 60 6.42 -6.46 8.12
CA ASN A 60 5.79 -7.51 8.94
C ASN A 60 5.42 -8.74 8.11
N ASP A 61 4.89 -8.54 6.90
CA ASP A 61 4.54 -9.61 5.98
C ASP A 61 5.78 -10.40 5.54
N ILE A 62 6.88 -9.73 5.18
CA ILE A 62 8.16 -10.38 4.86
C ILE A 62 8.61 -11.27 6.01
N SER A 63 8.64 -10.70 7.23
CA SER A 63 9.07 -11.43 8.43
C SER A 63 8.22 -12.69 8.65
N LYS A 64 6.89 -12.56 8.51
CA LYS A 64 5.95 -13.68 8.64
C LYS A 64 6.12 -14.73 7.55
N TYR A 65 6.35 -14.33 6.30
CA TYR A 65 6.55 -15.26 5.20
C TYR A 65 7.87 -16.02 5.35
N MET A 66 8.95 -15.35 5.75
CA MET A 66 10.24 -15.96 6.03
C MET A 66 10.17 -16.95 7.19
N GLU A 67 9.51 -16.57 8.28
CA GLU A 67 9.30 -17.46 9.43
C GLU A 67 8.54 -18.73 9.02
N ARG A 68 7.50 -18.59 8.18
CA ARG A 68 6.75 -19.73 7.65
C ARG A 68 7.62 -20.66 6.81
N ILE A 69 8.43 -20.13 5.89
CA ILE A 69 9.35 -20.96 5.09
C ILE A 69 10.36 -21.65 6.01
N SER A 70 10.92 -20.93 6.99
CA SER A 70 11.90 -21.46 7.93
C SER A 70 11.35 -22.65 8.72
N LYS A 71 10.10 -22.56 9.18
CA LYS A 71 9.39 -23.62 9.91
C LYS A 71 9.03 -24.86 9.08
N THR A 72 9.13 -24.79 7.75
CA THR A 72 8.86 -25.98 6.92
C THR A 72 10.00 -27.00 7.02
N LEU A 73 9.65 -28.29 6.88
CA LEU A 73 10.61 -29.41 6.80
C LEU A 73 11.26 -29.54 5.40
N LEU A 74 11.22 -28.48 4.59
CA LEU A 74 11.79 -28.50 3.25
C LEU A 74 13.33 -28.43 3.31
N PRO A 75 14.05 -29.14 2.41
CA PRO A 75 15.47 -28.91 2.18
C PRO A 75 15.75 -27.45 1.82
N GLY A 76 16.93 -26.94 2.19
CA GLY A 76 17.30 -25.53 1.98
C GLY A 76 17.09 -25.04 0.54
N LYS A 77 17.40 -25.88 -0.46
CA LYS A 77 17.18 -25.56 -1.88
C LYS A 77 15.71 -25.25 -2.19
N LEU A 78 14.77 -26.00 -1.62
CA LEU A 78 13.34 -25.77 -1.82
C LEU A 78 12.84 -24.55 -1.03
N LYS A 79 13.43 -24.25 0.13
CA LYS A 79 13.15 -22.99 0.85
C LYS A 79 13.55 -21.76 0.03
N VAL A 80 14.72 -21.78 -0.59
CA VAL A 80 15.18 -20.72 -1.51
C VAL A 80 14.26 -20.63 -2.73
N TRP A 81 13.83 -21.77 -3.28
CA TRP A 81 12.86 -21.79 -4.37
C TRP A 81 11.52 -21.13 -3.97
N CYS A 82 11.00 -21.43 -2.77
CA CYS A 82 9.79 -20.78 -2.24
C CYS A 82 9.97 -19.28 -2.03
N PHE A 83 11.15 -18.83 -1.62
CA PHE A 83 11.45 -17.40 -1.56
C PHE A 83 11.40 -16.76 -2.95
N GLN A 84 12.16 -17.30 -3.91
CA GLN A 84 12.30 -16.74 -5.26
C GLN A 84 10.98 -16.72 -6.04
N PHE A 85 10.19 -17.80 -5.99
CA PHE A 85 8.99 -17.96 -6.81
C PHE A 85 7.68 -17.79 -6.05
N GLY A 86 7.72 -17.77 -4.72
CA GLY A 86 6.54 -17.61 -3.87
C GLY A 86 6.46 -16.24 -3.22
N ILE A 87 7.48 -15.88 -2.43
CA ILE A 87 7.50 -14.64 -1.66
C ILE A 87 7.81 -13.45 -2.57
N LEU A 88 8.91 -13.49 -3.32
CA LEU A 88 9.41 -12.34 -4.07
C LEU A 88 8.35 -11.75 -5.03
N PRO A 89 7.59 -12.55 -5.81
CA PRO A 89 6.53 -12.00 -6.68
C PRO A 89 5.43 -11.24 -5.90
N ARG A 90 5.15 -11.64 -4.66
CA ARG A 90 4.16 -10.98 -3.80
C ARG A 90 4.69 -9.67 -3.24
N LEU A 91 6.00 -9.55 -3.02
CA LEU A 91 6.65 -8.34 -2.53
C LEU A 91 6.86 -7.30 -3.63
N LEU A 92 7.12 -7.74 -4.86
CA LEU A 92 7.36 -6.85 -6.00
C LEU A 92 6.21 -5.86 -6.22
N TRP A 93 4.96 -6.30 -6.08
CA TRP A 93 3.81 -5.42 -6.31
C TRP A 93 3.72 -4.25 -5.30
N PRO A 94 3.73 -4.47 -3.98
CA PRO A 94 3.83 -3.38 -3.00
C PRO A 94 5.05 -2.47 -3.21
N LEU A 95 6.21 -3.03 -3.57
CA LEU A 95 7.44 -2.26 -3.81
C LEU A 95 7.34 -1.36 -5.05
N THR A 96 6.56 -1.76 -6.07
CA THR A 96 6.32 -0.96 -7.27
C THR A 96 5.25 0.11 -7.06
N VAL A 97 4.24 -0.18 -6.23
CA VAL A 97 3.06 0.67 -6.06
C VAL A 97 3.28 1.81 -5.06
N TYR A 98 4.05 1.54 -4.00
CA TYR A 98 4.32 2.50 -2.93
C TYR A 98 5.69 3.14 -3.07
N GLU A 99 5.79 4.41 -2.66
CA GLU A 99 7.05 5.13 -2.60
C GLU A 99 7.80 4.74 -1.33
N ILE A 100 8.65 3.72 -1.46
CA ILE A 100 9.48 3.22 -0.36
C ILE A 100 10.91 3.73 -0.55
N PRO A 101 11.48 4.45 0.42
CA PRO A 101 12.86 4.90 0.35
C PRO A 101 13.84 3.73 0.25
N ILE A 102 14.85 3.84 -0.62
CA ILE A 102 15.86 2.79 -0.82
C ILE A 102 16.56 2.39 0.48
N THR A 103 16.82 3.35 1.37
CA THR A 103 17.43 3.12 2.68
C THR A 103 16.62 2.17 3.57
N LYS A 104 15.30 2.12 3.39
CA LYS A 104 14.42 1.19 4.12
C LYS A 104 14.49 -0.21 3.50
N VAL A 105 14.62 -0.31 2.18
CA VAL A 105 14.79 -1.57 1.45
C VAL A 105 16.15 -2.21 1.74
N GLU A 106 17.22 -1.42 1.76
CA GLU A 106 18.57 -1.91 2.11
C GLU A 106 18.62 -2.48 3.53
N LYS A 107 17.89 -1.87 4.47
CA LYS A 107 17.76 -2.40 5.85
C LYS A 107 17.01 -3.72 5.90
N LEU A 108 16.05 -3.93 5.00
CA LEU A 108 15.32 -5.19 4.86
C LEU A 108 16.21 -6.29 4.29
N GLU A 109 17.04 -5.97 3.29
CA GLU A 109 17.95 -6.93 2.66
C GLU A 109 19.05 -7.44 3.61
N ARG A 110 19.51 -6.60 4.53
CA ARG A 110 20.58 -6.94 5.50
C ARG A 110 20.10 -7.74 6.71
N ARG A 111 18.79 -8.02 6.83
CA ARG A 111 18.22 -8.83 7.92
C ARG A 111 18.22 -10.30 7.54
#